data_AF-A0A349UIK4-F1
#
_entry.id   AF-A0A349UIK4-F1
#
_cell.length_a   1.000
_cell.length_b   1.000
_cell.length_c   1.000
_cell.angle_alpha   90.00
_cell.angle_beta   90.00
_cell.angle_gamma   90.00
#
_symmetry.space_group_name_H-M   'P 1'
#
loop_
_entity.id
_entity.type
_entity.pdbx_description
1 polymer ?
#
loop_
_entity_poly.entity_id
_entity_poly.type
_entity_poly.pdbx_seq_one_letter_code
_entity_poly.pdbx_strand_id
1 'polypeptide(L)'
;MSELQVIDVGPCPYARALKLQEALVDRAVADETFPPALVLAEHVPPVITLGRSADEGNVLASREALAKAGVEVFPASRGGDVTWHG
;
A
#
# COMPACT_ATOMS: atom_id res chain seq x y z
N MET A 1 -12.56 -15.03 -21.24
CA MET A 1 -12.05 -14.64 -19.90
C MET A 1 -10.83 -13.77 -20.16
N SER A 2 -10.75 -12.59 -19.57
CA SER A 2 -9.54 -11.77 -19.67
C SER A 2 -8.39 -12.46 -18.92
N GLU A 3 -7.18 -12.38 -19.46
CA GLU A 3 -5.98 -12.93 -18.83
C GLU A 3 -5.59 -12.06 -17.63
N LEU A 4 -5.31 -12.68 -16.47
CA LEU A 4 -4.88 -11.99 -15.26
C LEU A 4 -3.37 -11.77 -15.32
N GLN A 5 -2.93 -10.51 -15.26
CA GLN A 5 -1.53 -10.17 -15.17
C GLN A 5 -1.06 -10.26 -13.71
N VAL A 6 -0.05 -11.09 -13.43
CA VAL A 6 0.59 -11.13 -12.10
C VAL A 6 1.87 -10.30 -12.15
N ILE A 7 2.01 -9.36 -11.22
CA ILE A 7 3.17 -8.46 -11.12
C ILE A 7 3.79 -8.65 -9.73
N ASP A 8 4.95 -9.30 -9.70
CA ASP A 8 5.75 -9.40 -8.49
C ASP A 8 6.74 -8.24 -8.41
N VAL A 9 6.55 -7.35 -7.44
CA VAL A 9 7.39 -6.16 -7.22
C VAL A 9 8.60 -6.49 -6.35
N GLY A 10 8.55 -7.61 -5.62
CA GLY A 10 9.46 -7.93 -4.53
C GLY A 10 9.44 -6.91 -3.39
N PRO A 11 10.47 -6.93 -2.53
CA PRO A 11 10.62 -5.96 -1.43
C PRO A 11 10.73 -4.53 -1.95
N CYS A 12 9.85 -3.64 -1.48
CA CYS A 12 9.87 -2.23 -1.88
C CYS A 12 9.22 -1.31 -0.85
N PRO A 13 9.53 0.01 -0.87
CA PRO A 13 8.81 0.98 -0.04
C PRO A 13 7.33 1.03 -0.39
N TYR A 14 6.46 1.19 0.61
CA TYR A 14 5.01 1.27 0.42
C TYR A 14 4.59 2.29 -0.65
N ALA A 15 5.21 3.47 -0.62
CA ALA A 15 4.92 4.54 -1.58
C ALA A 15 5.21 4.16 -3.04
N ARG A 16 6.19 3.27 -3.30
CA ARG A 16 6.48 2.78 -4.65
C ARG A 16 5.39 1.84 -5.14
N ALA A 17 4.94 0.91 -4.28
CA ALA A 17 3.84 0.02 -4.60
C ALA A 17 2.53 0.77 -4.81
N LEU A 18 2.24 1.78 -3.97
CA LEU A 18 1.04 2.61 -4.12
C LEU A 18 1.02 3.34 -5.47
N LYS A 19 2.14 3.96 -5.88
CA LYS A 19 2.23 4.61 -7.20
C LYS A 19 2.01 3.65 -8.36
N LEU A 20 2.50 2.42 -8.25
CA LEU A 20 2.23 1.38 -9.25
C LEU A 20 0.74 1.04 -9.29
N GLN A 21 0.11 0.85 -8.13
CA GLN A 21 -1.32 0.56 -8.04
C GLN A 21 -2.16 1.69 -8.65
N GLU A 22 -1.87 2.95 -8.32
CA GLU A 22 -2.55 4.13 -8.89
C GLU A 22 -2.41 4.18 -10.41
N ALA A 23 -1.20 3.98 -10.95
CA ALA A 23 -0.98 3.96 -12.39
C ALA A 23 -1.72 2.81 -13.09
N LEU A 24 -1.81 1.63 -12.47
CA LEU A 24 -2.57 0.50 -13.02
C LEU A 24 -4.07 0.78 -13.02
N VAL A 25 -4.59 1.40 -11.96
CA VAL A 25 -5.99 1.84 -11.87
C VAL A 25 -6.29 2.87 -12.95
N ASP A 26 -5.44 3.89 -13.12
CA ASP A 26 -5.65 4.92 -14.15
C ASP A 26 -5.71 4.32 -15.56
N ARG A 27 -4.86 3.33 -15.84
CA ARG A 27 -4.89 2.60 -17.12
C ARG A 27 -6.16 1.77 -17.30
N ALA A 28 -6.58 1.06 -16.26
CA ALA A 28 -7.81 0.27 -16.29
C ALA A 28 -9.08 1.13 -16.45
N VAL A 29 -9.08 2.34 -15.87
CA VAL A 29 -10.17 3.30 -16.04
C VAL A 29 -10.20 3.91 -17.45
N ALA A 30 -9.02 4.14 -18.05
CA ALA A 30 -8.93 4.73 -19.39
C ALA A 30 -9.21 3.73 -20.54
N ASP A 31 -9.03 2.43 -20.30
CA ASP A 31 -9.17 1.38 -21.30
C ASP A 31 -9.81 0.12 -20.70
N GLU A 32 -11.07 -0.14 -21.06
CA GLU A 32 -11.83 -1.32 -20.61
C GLU A 32 -11.21 -2.65 -21.08
N THR A 33 -10.32 -2.62 -22.07
CA THR A 33 -9.61 -3.81 -22.56
C THR A 33 -8.32 -4.09 -21.78
N PHE A 34 -7.90 -3.18 -20.90
CA PHE A 34 -6.74 -3.37 -20.04
C PHE A 34 -6.93 -4.59 -19.11
N PRO A 35 -5.97 -5.52 -19.06
CA PRO A 35 -6.13 -6.74 -18.28
C PRO A 35 -6.15 -6.46 -16.77
N PRO A 36 -6.90 -7.24 -15.97
CA PRO A 36 -6.80 -7.17 -14.53
C PRO A 36 -5.38 -7.50 -14.06
N ALA A 37 -4.92 -6.84 -13.00
CA ALA A 37 -3.60 -7.02 -12.44
C ALA A 37 -3.66 -7.46 -10.96
N LEU A 38 -2.88 -8.47 -10.60
CA LEU A 38 -2.57 -8.85 -9.22
C LEU A 38 -1.15 -8.40 -8.89
N VAL A 39 -1.00 -7.44 -7.99
CA VAL A 39 0.29 -6.95 -7.51
C VAL A 39 0.68 -7.69 -6.24
N LEU A 40 1.83 -8.35 -6.25
CA LEU A 40 2.46 -8.98 -5.08
C LEU A 40 3.60 -8.07 -4.61
N ALA A 41 3.63 -7.76 -3.31
CA ALA A 41 4.63 -6.88 -2.73
C ALA A 41 4.92 -7.24 -1.27
N GLU A 42 6.17 -7.03 -0.87
CA GLU A 42 6.63 -7.02 0.52
C GLU A 42 7.17 -5.61 0.82
N HIS A 43 6.98 -5.10 2.04
CA HIS A 43 7.30 -3.71 2.35
C HIS A 43 8.57 -3.55 3.17
N VAL A 44 9.57 -2.89 2.56
CA VAL A 44 10.83 -2.56 3.20
C VAL A 44 11.17 -1.09 2.91
N PRO A 45 11.26 -0.21 3.94
CA PRO A 45 11.08 -0.49 5.38
C PRO A 45 9.64 -0.91 5.77
N PRO A 46 9.43 -1.50 6.96
CA PRO A 46 8.10 -1.80 7.46
C PRO A 46 7.28 -0.52 7.60
N VAL A 47 5.96 -0.64 7.42
CA VAL A 47 5.02 0.48 7.38
C VAL A 47 3.77 0.18 8.19
N ILE A 48 3.29 1.19 8.91
CA ILE A 48 1.92 1.24 9.43
C ILE A 48 1.08 2.07 8.46
N THR A 49 -0.03 1.53 7.97
CA THR A 49 -0.96 2.28 7.11
C THR A 49 -2.23 2.65 7.84
N LEU A 50 -2.66 3.90 7.68
CA LEU A 50 -3.86 4.47 8.28
C LEU A 50 -4.97 4.48 7.22
N GLY A 51 -5.98 3.61 7.34
CA GLY A 51 -7.14 3.61 6.45
C GLY A 51 -8.04 4.84 6.64
N ARG A 52 -9.11 4.94 5.83
CA ARG A 52 -10.04 6.09 5.85
C ARG A 52 -10.74 6.32 7.18
N SER A 53 -10.89 5.27 8.00
CA SER A 53 -11.53 5.33 9.32
C SER A 53 -10.53 5.16 10.44
N ALA A 54 -9.26 5.47 10.17
CA ALA A 54 -8.20 5.26 11.15
C ALA A 54 -8.36 6.17 12.37
N ASP A 55 -8.27 5.55 13.54
CA ASP A 55 -8.03 6.27 14.78
C ASP A 55 -6.52 6.27 15.04
N GLU A 56 -5.90 7.44 15.03
CA GLU A 56 -4.46 7.56 15.32
C GLU A 56 -4.11 7.06 16.72
N GLY A 57 -5.07 7.01 17.66
CA GLY A 57 -4.91 6.40 18.98
C GLY A 57 -4.60 4.90 18.96
N ASN A 58 -4.90 4.20 17.86
CA ASN A 58 -4.53 2.80 17.66
C ASN A 58 -3.06 2.62 17.27
N VAL A 59 -2.33 3.71 17.02
CA VAL A 59 -0.87 3.73 16.92
C VAL A 59 -0.29 4.06 18.29
N LEU A 60 0.04 3.02 19.06
CA LEU A 60 0.47 3.17 20.46
C LEU A 60 1.86 3.82 20.62
N ALA A 61 2.75 3.62 19.64
CA ALA A 61 4.09 4.20 19.65
C ALA A 61 4.08 5.62 19.08
N SER A 62 4.86 6.53 19.68
CA SER A 62 5.00 7.87 19.14
C SER A 62 5.65 7.85 17.75
N ARG A 63 5.37 8.89 16.95
CA ARG A 63 6.02 9.09 15.63
C ARG A 63 7.55 9.03 15.72
N GLU A 64 8.12 9.58 16.79
CA GLU A 64 9.55 9.56 17.06
C GLU A 64 10.08 8.15 17.34
N ALA A 65 9.37 7.37 18.17
CA ALA A 65 9.75 5.99 18.46
C ALA A 65 9.68 5.10 17.20
N LEU A 66 8.65 5.28 16.38
CA LEU A 66 8.50 4.58 15.10
C LEU A 66 9.61 4.94 14.12
N ALA A 67 9.93 6.23 13.98
CA ALA A 67 11.03 6.68 13.13
C ALA A 67 12.39 6.10 13.58
N LYS A 68 12.64 6.07 14.90
CA LYS A 68 13.85 5.45 15.47
C LYS A 68 13.91 3.93 15.22
N ALA A 69 12.76 3.27 15.18
CA ALA A 69 12.64 1.86 14.84
C ALA A 69 12.65 1.58 13.31
N GLY A 70 12.72 2.62 12.48
CA GLY A 70 12.68 2.49 11.02
C GLY A 70 11.31 2.07 10.48
N VAL A 71 10.22 2.34 11.21
CA VAL A 71 8.85 2.06 10.79
C VAL A 71 8.22 3.31 10.21
N GLU A 72 7.79 3.24 8.95
CA GLU A 72 7.07 4.33 8.30
C GLU A 72 5.61 4.38 8.76
N VAL A 73 4.99 5.55 8.69
CA VAL A 73 3.53 5.67 8.83
C VAL A 73 2.96 6.42 7.64
N PHE A 74 1.98 5.82 6.98
CA PHE A 74 1.43 6.32 5.72
C PHE A 74 -0.10 6.39 5.76
N PRO A 75 -0.73 7.50 5.33
CA PRO A 75 -2.17 7.51 5.05
C PRO A 75 -2.47 6.64 3.83
N ALA A 76 -3.57 5.90 3.88
CA ALA A 76 -4.02 5.03 2.80
C ALA A 76 -5.50 5.28 2.49
N SER A 77 -5.85 5.24 1.21
CA SER A 77 -7.22 5.46 0.74
C SER A 77 -8.12 4.22 0.88
N ARG A 78 -7.63 3.14 1.49
CA ARG A 78 -8.41 1.91 1.76
C ARG A 78 -9.40 2.09 2.90
N GLY A 79 -10.44 1.27 2.92
CA GLY A 79 -11.31 1.13 4.08
C GLY A 79 -10.59 0.56 5.31
N GLY A 80 -11.24 0.65 6.46
CA GLY A 80 -10.74 0.15 7.73
C GLY A 80 -9.85 1.15 8.47
N ASP A 81 -9.23 0.63 9.53
CA ASP A 81 -8.46 1.37 10.53
C ASP A 81 -6.95 1.22 10.24
N VAL A 82 -6.13 1.09 11.29
CA VAL A 82 -4.68 0.88 11.22
C VAL A 82 -4.30 -0.57 10.86
N THR A 83 -3.24 -0.76 10.06
CA THR A 83 -2.59 -2.08 9.89
C THR A 83 -1.09 -1.94 9.69
N TRP A 84 -0.35 -3.04 9.77
CA TRP A 84 1.11 -3.09 9.62
C TRP A 84 1.51 -4.04 8.49
N HIS A 85 2.57 -3.68 7.78
CA HIS A 85 3.21 -4.51 6.75
C HIS A 85 4.74 -4.42 6.90
N GLY A 86 5.46 -5.50 6.68
CA GLY A 86 6.92 -5.55 6.77
C GLY A 86 7.47 -6.94 6.51
#